data_AF-A0A839IWQ8-F1
#
_entry.id   AF-A0A839IWQ8-F1
#
_cell.length_a   1.000
_cell.length_b   1.000
_cell.length_c   1.000
_cell.angle_alpha   90.00
_cell.angle_beta   90.00
_cell.angle_gamma   90.00
#
_symmetry.space_group_name_H-M   'P 1'
#
loop_
_entity.id
_entity.type
_entity.pdbx_description
1 polymer ?
#
loop_
_entity_poly.entity_id
_entity_poly.type
_entity_poly.pdbx_seq_one_letter_code
_entity_poly.pdbx_strand_id
1 'polypeptide(L)'
;NLRSHQLNFNHKIQESWLITFQTAIGSNESSSENFTSKNFKFDEALLNPKLSYLFNENSRFDIFYQYTVKDNTIGSLESLQQQKFGLGFNFSKNEKGAINGEVNYFSNDFTGSPNTPV
;
A
#
# COMPACT_ATOMS: atom_id res chain seq x y z
N ASN A 1 -17.60 9.79 1.42
CA ASN A 1 -16.85 10.51 2.47
C ASN A 1 -15.62 9.66 2.81
N LEU A 2 -14.44 10.24 2.97
CA LEU A 2 -13.21 9.50 3.31
C LEU A 2 -12.70 9.98 4.67
N ARG A 3 -12.48 9.04 5.59
CA ARG A 3 -11.78 9.27 6.86
C ARG A 3 -10.60 8.32 6.94
N SER A 4 -9.41 8.81 7.25
CA SER A 4 -8.22 7.97 7.39
C SER A 4 -7.28 8.47 8.47
N HIS A 5 -6.56 7.53 9.06
CA HIS A 5 -5.49 7.75 10.01
C HIS A 5 -4.27 6.96 9.57
N GLN A 6 -3.11 7.61 9.52
CA GLN A 6 -1.87 6.99 9.07
C GLN A 6 -0.74 7.30 10.05
N LEU A 7 0.04 6.28 10.38
CA LEU A 7 1.28 6.39 11.12
C LEU A 7 2.44 6.02 10.21
N ASN A 8 3.46 6.88 10.19
CA ASN A 8 4.72 6.63 9.50
C ASN A 8 5.87 6.72 10.49
N PHE A 9 6.72 5.72 10.50
CA PHE A 9 7.93 5.67 11.31
C PHE A 9 9.13 5.38 10.42
N ASN A 10 10.21 6.14 10.62
CA ASN A 10 11.47 5.95 9.91
C ASN A 10 12.61 5.95 10.93
N HIS A 11 13.47 4.94 10.85
CA HIS A 11 14.66 4.86 11.68
C HIS A 11 15.87 4.50 10.82
N LYS A 12 16.82 5.44 10.74
CA LYS A 12 18.09 5.26 10.07
C LYS A 12 19.10 4.69 11.05
N ILE A 13 19.61 3.49 10.76
CA ILE A 13 20.64 2.82 11.55
C ILE A 13 21.97 3.08 10.87
N GLN A 14 22.84 3.84 11.55
CA GLN A 14 24.09 4.32 11.00
C GLN A 14 23.87 5.05 9.66
N GLU A 15 24.73 4.84 8.67
CA GLU A 15 24.64 5.50 7.37
C GLU A 15 23.90 4.67 6.31
N SER A 16 23.86 3.34 6.48
CA SER A 16 23.54 2.40 5.40
C SER A 16 22.20 1.70 5.51
N TRP A 17 21.55 1.67 6.67
CA TRP A 17 20.27 0.96 6.83
C TRP A 17 19.15 1.92 7.21
N LEU A 18 18.01 1.80 6.54
CA LEU A 18 16.81 2.55 6.86
C LEU A 18 15.64 1.59 6.99
N ILE A 19 15.04 1.58 8.17
CA ILE A 19 13.79 0.89 8.45
C ILE A 19 12.66 1.90 8.31
N THR A 20 11.70 1.59 7.44
CA THR A 20 10.45 2.34 7.30
C THR A 20 9.30 1.44 7.70
N PHE A 21 8.42 1.95 8.53
CA PHE A 21 7.18 1.28 8.90
C PHE A 21 6.03 2.24 8.66
N GLN A 22 5.06 1.81 7.85
CA GLN A 22 3.82 2.53 7.62
C GLN A 22 2.64 1.65 7.99
N THR A 23 1.66 2.22 8.69
CA THR A 23 0.35 1.62 8.84
C THR A 23 -0.73 2.68 8.64
N ALA A 24 -1.85 2.28 8.07
CA ALA A 24 -3.00 3.16 7.88
C ALA A 24 -4.27 2.39 8.14
N ILE A 25 -5.27 3.09 8.68
CA ILE A 25 -6.65 2.63 8.78
C ILE A 25 -7.56 3.69 8.20
N GLY A 26 -8.63 3.30 7.54
CA GLY A 26 -9.54 4.25 6.92
C GLY A 26 -10.91 3.68 6.66
N SER A 27 -11.85 4.58 6.40
CA SER A 27 -13.19 4.26 5.94
C SER A 27 -13.53 5.15 4.75
N ASN A 28 -14.00 4.55 3.67
CA ASN A 28 -14.35 5.22 2.42
C ASN A 28 -15.76 4.81 2.00
N GLU A 29 -16.67 5.76 1.95
CA GLU A 29 -18.05 5.53 1.54
C GLU A 29 -18.42 6.32 0.29
N SER A 30 -19.26 5.70 -0.55
CA SER A 30 -19.90 6.35 -1.69
C SER A 30 -21.36 5.94 -1.72
N SER A 31 -22.24 6.94 -1.89
CA SER A 31 -23.67 6.75 -2.00
C SER A 31 -24.23 7.57 -3.16
N SER A 32 -25.02 6.92 -4.02
CA SER A 32 -25.77 7.53 -5.11
C SER A 32 -27.26 7.20 -4.95
N GLU A 33 -28.11 8.21 -5.06
CA GLU A 33 -29.57 8.04 -5.03
C GLU A 33 -30.10 7.32 -6.30
N ASN A 34 -29.47 7.57 -7.45
CA ASN A 34 -29.90 7.04 -8.74
C ASN A 34 -29.26 5.68 -9.11
N PHE A 35 -28.18 5.28 -8.42
CA PHE A 35 -27.44 4.06 -8.72
C PHE A 35 -27.01 3.33 -7.44
N THR A 36 -27.98 2.88 -6.66
CA THR A 36 -27.76 2.24 -5.35
C THR A 36 -26.89 0.97 -5.43
N SER A 37 -26.87 0.29 -6.58
CA SER A 37 -26.02 -0.88 -6.83
C SER A 37 -24.52 -0.56 -6.89
N LYS A 38 -24.14 0.73 -6.91
CA LYS A 38 -22.74 1.20 -6.89
C LYS A 38 -22.33 1.77 -5.53
N ASN A 39 -23.23 1.73 -4.55
CA ASN A 39 -22.93 2.23 -3.21
C ASN A 39 -21.98 1.26 -2.51
N PHE A 40 -21.01 1.81 -1.79
CA PHE A 40 -20.08 1.04 -0.98
C PHE A 40 -19.72 1.79 0.30
N LYS A 41 -19.27 1.03 1.29
CA LYS A 41 -18.63 1.57 2.48
C LYS A 41 -17.50 0.63 2.85
N PHE A 42 -16.29 1.00 2.46
CA PHE A 42 -15.11 0.21 2.71
C PHE A 42 -14.46 0.62 4.01
N ASP A 43 -14.16 -0.35 4.86
CA ASP A 43 -13.16 -0.18 5.92
C ASP A 43 -11.86 -0.82 5.45
N GLU A 44 -10.76 -0.09 5.61
CA GLU A 44 -9.45 -0.42 5.06
C GLU A 44 -8.39 -0.41 6.15
N ALA A 45 -7.50 -1.40 6.12
CA ALA A 45 -6.31 -1.46 6.97
C ALA A 45 -5.08 -1.82 6.13
N LEU A 46 -3.97 -1.16 6.43
CA LEU A 46 -2.70 -1.32 5.72
C LEU A 46 -1.54 -1.45 6.71
N LEU A 47 -0.65 -2.39 6.43
CA LEU A 47 0.63 -2.59 7.08
C LEU A 47 1.71 -2.67 6.02
N ASN A 48 2.74 -1.83 6.08
CA ASN A 48 3.80 -1.75 5.08
C ASN A 48 5.19 -1.55 5.71
N PRO A 49 5.83 -2.62 6.21
CA PRO A 49 7.25 -2.60 6.55
C PRO A 49 8.13 -2.58 5.30
N LYS A 50 9.18 -1.77 5.35
CA LYS A 50 10.23 -1.69 4.34
C LYS A 50 11.60 -1.61 5.00
N LEU A 51 12.54 -2.34 4.42
CA LEU A 51 13.96 -2.23 4.72
C LEU A 51 14.70 -1.71 3.48
N SER A 52 15.49 -0.67 3.68
CA SER A 52 16.27 -0.02 2.64
C SER A 52 17.76 -0.10 2.99
N TYR A 53 18.58 -0.53 2.04
CA TYR A 53 20.04 -0.38 2.09
C TYR A 53 20.44 0.84 1.27
N LEU A 54 21.07 1.82 1.92
CA LEU A 54 21.51 3.09 1.36
C LEU A 54 22.99 2.97 0.97
N PHE A 55 23.28 2.91 -0.33
CA PHE A 55 24.65 2.93 -0.85
C PHE A 55 25.27 4.32 -0.74
N ASN A 56 24.45 5.35 -0.92
CA ASN A 56 24.75 6.77 -0.71
C ASN A 56 23.41 7.54 -0.61
N GLU A 57 23.47 8.87 -0.55
CA GLU A 57 22.27 9.72 -0.45
C GLU A 57 21.28 9.54 -1.62
N ASN A 58 21.76 9.09 -2.79
CA ASN A 58 21.01 9.04 -4.03
C ASN A 58 20.94 7.62 -4.63
N SER A 59 21.37 6.60 -3.89
CA SER A 59 21.40 5.21 -4.35
C SER A 59 20.96 4.27 -3.24
N ARG A 60 19.94 3.46 -3.50
CA ARG A 60 19.41 2.50 -2.54
C ARG A 60 18.81 1.25 -3.20
N PHE A 61 18.74 0.20 -2.41
CA PHE A 61 17.97 -1.00 -2.68
C PHE A 61 16.93 -1.20 -1.58
N ASP A 62 15.70 -1.52 -1.96
CA ASP A 62 14.54 -1.62 -1.08
C ASP A 62 13.96 -3.03 -1.16
N ILE A 63 13.64 -3.62 -0.01
CA ILE A 63 12.72 -4.74 0.11
C ILE A 63 11.54 -4.32 0.97
N PHE A 64 10.33 -4.58 0.51
CA PHE A 64 9.12 -4.21 1.22
C PHE A 64 8.03 -5.24 1.07
N TYR A 65 7.15 -5.23 2.05
CA TYR A 65 5.98 -6.06 2.10
C TYR A 65 4.80 -5.20 2.53
N GLN A 66 3.68 -5.32 1.85
CA GLN A 66 2.45 -4.65 2.21
C GLN A 66 1.33 -5.68 2.33
N TYR A 67 0.63 -5.64 3.47
CA TYR A 67 -0.63 -6.32 3.68
C TYR A 67 -1.75 -5.29 3.70
N THR A 68 -2.81 -5.56 2.93
CA THR A 68 -3.98 -4.71 2.85
C THR A 68 -5.24 -5.54 3.02
N VAL A 69 -6.13 -5.08 3.89
CA VAL A 69 -7.49 -5.62 4.03
C VAL A 69 -8.46 -4.51 3.65
N LYS A 70 -9.46 -4.87 2.85
CA LYS A 70 -10.54 -3.97 2.45
C LYS A 70 -11.86 -4.70 2.52
N ASP A 71 -12.73 -4.26 3.40
CA ASP A 71 -14.01 -4.89 3.70
C ASP A 71 -15.15 -3.93 3.34
N ASN A 72 -16.07 -4.37 2.49
CA ASN A 72 -17.33 -3.68 2.26
C ASN A 72 -18.28 -3.95 3.42
N THR A 73 -18.73 -2.92 4.10
CA THR A 73 -19.62 -3.01 5.27
C THR A 73 -21.10 -2.83 4.92
N ILE A 74 -21.41 -2.61 3.64
CA ILE A 74 -22.77 -2.55 3.10
C ILE A 74 -22.89 -3.46 1.87
N GLY A 75 -24.10 -3.84 1.48
CA GLY A 75 -24.30 -4.76 0.35
C GLY A 75 -24.01 -6.21 0.72
N SER A 76 -23.19 -6.91 -0.07
CA SER A 76 -22.95 -8.37 0.09
C SER A 76 -21.73 -8.72 0.95
N LEU A 77 -21.17 -7.72 1.65
CA LEU A 77 -20.04 -7.88 2.58
C LEU A 77 -18.78 -8.45 1.93
N GLU A 78 -18.45 -7.96 0.74
CA GLU A 78 -17.27 -8.39 0.01
C GLU A 78 -15.98 -7.99 0.73
N SER A 79 -14.97 -8.84 0.65
CA SER A 79 -13.68 -8.64 1.31
C SER A 79 -12.54 -8.94 0.34
N LEU A 80 -11.50 -8.11 0.40
CA LEU A 80 -10.24 -8.32 -0.31
C LEU A 80 -9.09 -8.30 0.70
N GLN A 81 -8.35 -9.40 0.74
CA GLN A 81 -7.05 -9.46 1.40
C GLN A 81 -5.96 -9.50 0.33
N GLN A 82 -5.08 -8.51 0.35
CA GLN A 82 -4.00 -8.37 -0.63
C GLN A 82 -2.64 -8.46 0.06
N GLN A 83 -1.81 -9.34 -0.47
CA GLN A 83 -0.40 -9.45 -0.16
C GLN A 83 0.40 -8.84 -1.31
N LYS A 84 1.23 -7.83 -1.03
CA LYS A 84 2.16 -7.24 -1.99
C LYS A 84 3.58 -7.41 -1.49
N PHE A 85 4.38 -8.19 -2.21
CA PHE A 85 5.83 -8.25 -2.00
C PHE A 85 6.51 -7.43 -3.08
N GLY A 86 7.51 -6.64 -2.70
CA GLY A 86 8.23 -5.87 -3.70
C GLY A 86 9.70 -5.64 -3.40
N LEU A 87 10.41 -5.45 -4.51
CA LEU A 87 11.81 -5.07 -4.56
C LEU A 87 11.90 -3.78 -5.34
N GLY A 88 12.63 -2.81 -4.80
CA GLY A 88 12.85 -1.52 -5.43
C GLY A 88 14.33 -1.21 -5.51
N PHE A 89 14.73 -0.44 -6.51
CA PHE A 89 16.04 0.17 -6.53
C PHE A 89 15.97 1.57 -7.10
N ASN A 90 16.87 2.42 -6.61
CA ASN A 90 17.12 3.74 -7.16
C ASN A 90 18.63 3.91 -7.20
N PHE A 91 19.18 4.22 -8.37
CA PHE A 91 20.59 4.52 -8.55
C PHE A 91 20.70 5.82 -9.32
N SER A 92 21.22 6.86 -8.67
CA SER A 92 21.51 8.13 -9.32
C SER A 92 22.98 8.48 -9.18
N LYS A 93 23.54 9.00 -10.27
CA LYS A 93 24.92 9.47 -10.35
C LYS A 93 24.91 10.99 -10.52
N ASN A 94 24.69 11.70 -9.41
CA ASN A 94 24.59 13.17 -9.36
C ASN A 94 23.66 13.71 -10.47
N GLU A 95 24.02 14.85 -11.06
CA GLU A 95 23.28 15.53 -12.13
C GLU A 95 23.29 14.81 -13.50
N LYS A 96 23.96 13.66 -13.60
CA LYS A 96 24.16 12.95 -14.88
C LYS A 96 23.05 11.93 -15.19
N GLY A 97 22.15 11.68 -14.24
CA GLY A 97 20.97 10.84 -14.45
C GLY A 97 20.65 9.92 -13.27
N ALA A 98 19.46 9.31 -13.35
CA ALA A 98 18.95 8.36 -12.38
C ALA A 98 18.27 7.20 -13.10
N ILE A 99 18.47 5.99 -12.59
CA ILE A 99 17.75 4.78 -12.99
C ILE A 99 17.03 4.26 -11.75
N ASN A 100 15.75 3.97 -11.89
CA ASN A 100 14.97 3.35 -10.84
C ASN A 100 14.14 2.22 -11.45
N GLY A 101 13.72 1.30 -10.58
CA GLY A 101 12.86 0.19 -10.95
C GLY A 101 12.22 -0.41 -9.71
N GLU A 102 11.02 -0.96 -9.89
CA GLU A 102 10.28 -1.67 -8.85
C GLU A 102 9.65 -2.92 -9.47
N VAL A 103 9.77 -4.04 -8.78
CA VAL A 103 9.08 -5.29 -9.12
C VAL A 103 8.15 -5.63 -7.98
N ASN A 104 6.90 -5.94 -8.30
CA ASN A 104 5.87 -6.27 -7.34
C ASN A 104 5.20 -7.59 -7.69
N TYR A 105 5.02 -8.42 -6.68
CA TYR A 105 4.16 -9.60 -6.74
C TYR A 105 2.92 -9.36 -5.88
N PHE A 106 1.74 -9.55 -6.47
CA PHE A 106 0.47 -9.39 -5.80
C PHE A 106 -0.24 -10.74 -5.70
N SER A 107 -0.68 -11.08 -4.49
CA SER A 107 -1.62 -12.18 -4.24
C SER A 107 -2.89 -11.59 -3.65
N ASN A 108 -4.01 -11.79 -4.35
CA ASN A 108 -5.32 -11.29 -3.95
C ASN A 108 -6.19 -12.47 -3.54
N ASP A 109 -6.70 -12.43 -2.32
CA ASP A 109 -7.75 -13.31 -1.86
C ASP A 109 -9.04 -12.49 -1.77
N PHE A 110 -9.90 -12.66 -2.78
CA PHE A 110 -11.16 -11.92 -2.91
C PHE A 110 -12.33 -12.86 -2.61
N THR A 111 -13.18 -12.43 -1.68
CA THR A 111 -14.45 -13.10 -1.37
C THR A 111 -15.60 -12.14 -1.69
N GLY A 112 -16.42 -12.48 -2.67
CA GLY A 112 -17.54 -11.64 -3.10
C GLY A 112 -18.02 -11.96 -4.51
N SER A 113 -18.96 -11.16 -5.01
CA SER A 113 -19.37 -11.22 -6.41
C SER A 113 -18.30 -10.57 -7.30
N PRO A 114 -17.85 -11.20 -8.41
CA PRO A 114 -16.80 -10.64 -9.27
C PRO A 114 -17.11 -9.25 -9.87
N ASN A 115 -18.38 -8.83 -9.82
CA ASN A 115 -18.86 -7.57 -10.37
C ASN A 115 -19.23 -6.53 -9.30
N THR A 116 -18.84 -6.75 -8.04
CA THR A 116 -19.07 -5.78 -6.96
C THR A 116 -17.79 -5.04 -6.60
N PRO A 117 -17.91 -3.74 -6.23
CA PRO A 117 -16.73 -2.93 -5.94
C PRO A 117 -16.07 -3.42 -4.65
N VAL A 118 -14.74 -3.53 -4.70
CA VAL A 118 -13.81 -3.75 -3.58
C VAL A 118 -12.52 -3.01 -3.80
#